data_AF-A0A4R6TLR8-F1
#
_entry.id   AF-A0A4R6TLR8-F1
#
_cell.length_a   1.000
_cell.length_b   1.000
_cell.length_c   1.000
_cell.angle_alpha   90.00
_cell.angle_beta   90.00
_cell.angle_gamma   90.00
#
_symmetry.space_group_name_H-M   'P 1'
#
loop_
_entity.id
_entity.type
_entity.pdbx_description
1 polymer ?
#
loop_
_entity_poly.entity_id
_entity_poly.type
_entity_poly.pdbx_seq_one_letter_code
_entity_poly.pdbx_strand_id
1 'polypeptide(L)'
;MGRTKAEEKATNRFQMIVPLLNEELDNQERGRLIKQICLNHGLSARTIRRYLSQFKENGFEGLKQKPYRSAPEERQDKVLEQAILLRREVPSRSIASIIQILEWDGLVEKGV
;
A
#
# COMPACT_ATOMS: atom_id res chain seq x y z
N MET A 1 13.21 14.84 18.44
CA MET A 1 12.72 14.27 17.16
C MET A 1 11.55 13.36 17.47
N GLY A 2 10.34 13.72 17.04
CA GLY A 2 9.16 12.84 17.20
C GLY A 2 9.19 11.71 16.17
N ARG A 3 8.62 10.54 16.52
CA ARG A 3 8.48 9.42 15.58
C ARG A 3 7.58 9.85 14.42
N THR A 4 7.95 9.50 13.20
CA THR A 4 7.11 9.75 12.02
C THR A 4 5.91 8.79 12.00
N LYS A 5 4.79 9.18 11.36
CA LYS A 5 3.64 8.28 11.16
C LYS A 5 4.02 6.94 10.51
N ALA A 6 5.06 6.93 9.67
CA ALA A 6 5.58 5.72 9.04
C ALA A 6 6.30 4.80 10.05
N GLU A 7 7.07 5.38 10.97
CA GLU A 7 7.75 4.65 12.05
C GLU A 7 6.78 4.11 13.10
N GLU A 8 5.74 4.86 13.45
CA GLU A 8 4.67 4.38 14.33
C GLU A 8 3.98 3.16 13.73
N LYS A 9 3.64 3.20 12.43
CA LYS A 9 3.06 2.05 11.74
C LYS A 9 4.02 0.86 11.66
N ALA A 10 5.31 1.10 11.40
CA ALA A 10 6.31 0.05 11.41
C ALA A 10 6.47 -0.58 12.79
N THR A 11 6.42 0.23 13.85
CA THR A 11 6.47 -0.22 15.24
C THR A 11 5.29 -1.13 15.57
N ASN A 12 4.07 -0.72 15.21
CA ASN A 12 2.86 -1.53 15.41
C ASN A 12 2.95 -2.86 14.65
N ARG A 13 3.42 -2.84 13.39
CA ARG A 13 3.61 -4.07 12.59
C ARG A 13 4.68 -4.98 13.20
N PHE A 14 5.76 -4.40 13.70
CA PHE A 14 6.84 -5.14 14.34
C PHE A 14 6.31 -5.87 15.58
N GLN A 15 5.63 -5.16 16.48
CA GLN A 15 5.01 -5.72 17.69
C GLN A 15 4.08 -6.91 17.37
N MET A 16 3.34 -6.87 16.27
CA MET A 16 2.50 -7.99 15.84
C MET A 16 3.31 -9.23 15.44
N ILE A 17 4.48 -9.05 14.81
CA ILE A 17 5.27 -10.16 14.28
C ILE A 17 6.37 -10.66 15.23
N VAL A 18 6.77 -9.89 16.26
CA VAL A 18 7.78 -10.30 17.25
C VAL A 18 7.55 -11.72 17.78
N PRO A 19 6.31 -12.09 18.20
CA PRO A 19 6.07 -13.45 18.70
C PRO A 19 6.36 -14.55 17.68
N LEU A 20 6.30 -14.25 16.37
CA LEU A 20 6.49 -15.20 15.28
C LEU A 20 7.95 -15.30 14.80
N LEU A 21 8.84 -14.48 15.36
CA LEU A 21 10.28 -14.47 15.04
C LEU A 21 11.07 -15.49 15.86
N ASN A 22 10.48 -16.08 16.91
CA ASN A 22 11.13 -17.15 17.66
C ASN A 22 11.41 -18.35 16.74
N GLU A 23 12.68 -18.74 16.62
CA GLU A 23 13.16 -19.83 15.77
C GLU A 23 12.83 -21.21 16.35
N GLU A 24 12.55 -21.30 17.65
CA GLU A 24 12.18 -22.53 18.35
C GLU A 24 10.68 -22.88 18.18
N LEU A 25 9.89 -22.01 17.54
CA LEU A 25 8.47 -22.25 17.33
C LEU A 25 8.22 -23.40 16.37
N ASP A 26 7.49 -24.40 16.86
CA ASP A 26 7.02 -25.47 15.99
C ASP A 26 5.94 -24.99 15.01
N ASN A 27 5.63 -25.81 14.01
CA ASN A 27 4.65 -25.46 12.97
C ASN A 27 3.22 -25.30 13.52
N GLN A 28 2.85 -26.04 14.56
CA GLN A 28 1.52 -26.02 15.16
C GLN A 28 1.32 -24.76 16.01
N GLU A 29 2.29 -24.43 16.87
CA GLU A 29 2.37 -23.24 17.69
C GLU A 29 2.39 -21.98 16.83
N ARG A 30 3.23 -21.97 15.78
CA ARG A 30 3.25 -20.89 14.78
C ARG A 30 1.87 -20.70 14.14
N GLY A 31 1.19 -21.78 13.80
CA GLY A 31 -0.17 -21.73 13.25
C GLY A 31 -1.21 -21.15 14.22
N ARG A 32 -1.14 -21.55 15.50
CA ARG A 32 -2.01 -21.02 16.57
C ARG A 32 -1.77 -19.54 16.82
N LEU A 33 -0.50 -19.12 16.93
CA LEU A 33 -0.11 -17.72 17.12
C LEU A 33 -0.57 -16.83 15.96
N ILE A 34 -0.40 -17.28 14.71
CA ILE A 34 -0.91 -16.53 13.55
C ILE A 34 -2.42 -16.35 13.64
N LYS A 35 -3.18 -17.40 14.00
CA LYS A 35 -4.64 -17.29 14.18
C LYS A 35 -5.02 -16.30 15.27
N GLN A 36 -4.32 -16.32 16.41
CA GLN A 36 -4.56 -15.39 17.52
C GLN A 36 -4.26 -13.93 17.11
N ILE A 37 -3.13 -13.69 16.44
CA ILE A 37 -2.77 -12.36 15.92
C ILE A 37 -3.82 -11.88 14.91
N CYS A 38 -4.28 -12.76 14.01
CA CYS A 38 -5.34 -12.44 13.06
C CYS A 38 -6.63 -11.99 13.74
N LEU A 39 -7.07 -12.70 14.78
CA LEU A 39 -8.27 -12.37 15.55
C LEU A 39 -8.10 -11.04 16.31
N ASN A 40 -6.99 -10.86 17.02
CA ASN A 40 -6.74 -9.69 17.85
C ASN A 40 -6.63 -8.39 17.04
N HIS A 41 -6.09 -8.46 15.81
CA HIS A 41 -5.86 -7.28 14.98
C HIS A 41 -6.85 -7.14 13.82
N GLY A 42 -7.78 -8.09 13.63
CA GLY A 42 -8.70 -8.10 12.49
C GLY A 42 -7.99 -8.22 11.13
N LEU A 43 -6.86 -8.93 11.08
CA LEU A 43 -6.02 -9.05 9.89
C LEU A 43 -6.05 -10.47 9.33
N SER A 44 -5.89 -10.61 8.02
CA SER A 44 -5.75 -11.93 7.40
C SER A 44 -4.37 -12.54 7.61
N ALA A 45 -4.30 -13.88 7.62
CA ALA A 45 -3.02 -14.60 7.74
C ALA A 45 -2.05 -14.26 6.59
N ARG A 46 -2.56 -13.87 5.42
CA ARG A 46 -1.74 -13.39 4.28
C ARG A 46 -1.03 -12.07 4.62
N THR A 47 -1.70 -11.16 5.33
CA THR A 47 -1.09 -9.89 5.76
C THR A 47 0.02 -10.13 6.78
N ILE A 48 -0.20 -10.99 7.77
CA ILE A 48 0.83 -11.33 8.78
C ILE A 48 2.05 -11.97 8.12
N ARG A 49 1.84 -12.94 7.22
CA ARG A 49 2.92 -13.57 6.44
C ARG A 49 3.68 -12.57 5.59
N ARG A 50 2.99 -11.62 4.94
CA ARG A 50 3.62 -10.54 4.17
C ARG A 50 4.53 -9.68 5.05
N TYR A 51 4.09 -9.28 6.24
CA TYR A 51 4.94 -8.50 7.16
C TYR A 51 6.18 -9.26 7.61
N LEU A 52 6.03 -10.56 7.90
CA LEU A 52 7.19 -11.43 8.20
C LEU A 52 8.18 -11.48 7.05
N SER A 53 7.73 -11.71 5.81
CA SER A 53 8.59 -11.71 4.63
C SER A 53 9.31 -10.38 4.45
N GLN A 54 8.58 -9.26 4.54
CA GLN A 54 9.14 -7.91 4.41
C GLN A 54 10.21 -7.63 5.48
N PHE A 55 9.98 -8.08 6.71
CA PHE A 55 10.93 -7.94 7.80
C PHE A 55 12.17 -8.81 7.60
N LYS A 56 12.00 -10.07 7.14
CA LYS A 56 13.13 -10.96 6.85
C LYS A 56 14.02 -10.42 5.73
N GLU A 57 13.42 -9.82 4.71
CA GLU A 57 14.15 -9.29 3.55
C GLU A 57 14.82 -7.94 3.84
N ASN A 58 14.13 -7.03 4.53
CA ASN A 58 14.52 -5.61 4.61
C ASN A 58 14.58 -5.07 6.06
N GLY A 59 14.52 -5.94 7.06
CA GLY A 59 14.49 -5.55 8.47
C GLY A 59 13.32 -4.64 8.82
N PHE A 60 13.52 -3.75 9.80
CA PHE A 60 12.50 -2.80 10.24
C PHE A 60 12.04 -1.84 9.13
N GLU A 61 12.95 -1.45 8.22
CA GLU A 61 12.61 -0.60 7.07
C GLU A 61 11.55 -1.25 6.16
N GLY A 62 11.59 -2.57 6.02
CA GLY A 62 10.58 -3.35 5.28
C GLY A 62 9.15 -3.21 5.84
N LEU A 63 9.03 -2.87 7.13
CA LEU A 63 7.75 -2.68 7.80
C LEU A 63 7.23 -1.23 7.69
N LYS A 64 8.04 -0.28 7.23
CA LYS A 64 7.55 1.09 7.00
C LYS A 64 6.55 1.09 5.86
N GLN A 65 5.52 1.92 5.99
CA GLN A 65 4.60 2.13 4.87
C GLN A 65 5.39 2.79 3.75
N LYS A 66 5.41 2.17 2.56
CA LYS A 66 5.97 2.81 1.37
C LYS A 66 5.27 4.15 1.17
N PRO A 67 6.02 5.25 0.93
CA PRO A 67 5.39 6.50 0.58
C PRO A 67 4.49 6.27 -0.63
N TYR A 68 3.29 6.83 -0.59
CA TYR A 68 2.46 6.89 -1.77
C TYR A 68 3.27 7.65 -2.83
N ARG A 69 3.52 7.02 -3.98
CA ARG A 69 4.11 7.72 -5.12
C ARG A 69 3.01 8.58 -5.74
N SER A 70 2.75 9.74 -5.15
CA SER A 70 1.94 10.76 -5.78
C SER A 70 2.73 11.37 -6.93
N ALA A 71 2.07 11.60 -8.07
CA ALA A 71 2.56 12.55 -9.05
C ALA A 71 2.73 13.93 -8.37
N PRO A 72 3.58 14.84 -8.89
CA PRO A 72 3.59 16.22 -8.43
C PRO A 72 2.17 16.81 -8.43
N GLU A 73 1.81 17.59 -7.40
CA GLU A 73 0.45 18.14 -7.22
C GLU A 73 -0.01 18.93 -8.45
N GLU A 74 0.86 19.76 -9.03
CA GLU A 74 0.60 20.46 -10.29
C GLU A 74 0.25 19.54 -11.46
N ARG A 75 0.83 18.33 -11.51
CA ARG A 75 0.47 17.33 -12.53
C ARG A 75 -0.90 16.74 -12.25
N GLN A 76 -1.25 16.52 -10.98
CA GLN A 76 -2.56 16.00 -10.59
C GLN A 76 -3.68 16.97 -10.95
N ASP A 77 -3.49 18.27 -10.66
CA ASP A 77 -4.47 19.31 -10.97
C ASP A 77 -4.72 19.42 -12.48
N LYS A 78 -3.65 19.45 -13.28
CA LYS A 78 -3.75 19.49 -14.76
C LYS A 78 -4.48 18.27 -15.33
N VAL A 79 -4.16 17.08 -14.83
CA VAL A 79 -4.82 15.84 -15.26
C VAL A 79 -6.31 15.86 -14.90
N LEU A 80 -6.64 16.33 -13.70
CA LEU A 80 -8.03 16.40 -13.23
C LEU A 80 -8.84 17.42 -14.03
N GLU A 81 -8.30 18.63 -14.22
CA GLU A 81 -8.95 19.67 -15.02
C GLU A 81 -9.21 19.20 -16.45
N GLN A 82 -8.21 18.59 -17.10
CA GLN A 82 -8.36 18.06 -18.45
C GLN A 82 -9.40 16.93 -18.51
N ALA A 83 -9.42 16.03 -17.53
CA ALA A 83 -10.43 14.97 -17.45
C ALA A 83 -11.86 15.54 -17.30
N ILE A 84 -12.02 16.61 -16.52
CA ILE A 84 -13.29 17.31 -16.34
C ILE A 84 -13.73 17.95 -17.66
N LEU A 85 -12.83 18.62 -18.39
CA LEU A 85 -13.13 19.21 -19.70
C LEU A 85 -13.59 18.15 -20.70
N LEU A 86 -12.84 17.04 -20.82
CA LEU A 86 -13.18 15.93 -21.71
C LEU A 86 -14.56 15.32 -21.41
N ARG A 87 -14.96 15.27 -20.13
CA ARG A 87 -16.29 14.81 -19.70
C ARG A 87 -17.37 15.83 -19.98
N ARG A 88 -17.09 17.13 -19.86
CA ARG A 88 -18.06 18.20 -20.16
C ARG A 88 -18.37 18.29 -21.65
N GLU A 89 -17.36 18.10 -22.51
CA GLU A 89 -17.55 18.04 -23.96
C GLU A 89 -18.43 16.88 -24.40
N VAL A 90 -18.17 15.69 -23.84
CA VAL A 90 -18.94 14.48 -24.15
C VAL A 90 -19.26 13.76 -22.84
N PRO A 91 -20.44 13.98 -22.24
CA PRO A 91 -20.82 13.37 -20.96
C PRO A 91 -20.80 11.84 -20.99
N SER A 92 -21.13 11.25 -22.15
CA SER A 92 -21.12 9.79 -22.38
C SER A 92 -19.73 9.19 -22.55
N ARG A 93 -18.66 9.99 -22.59
CA ARG A 93 -17.29 9.52 -22.78
C ARG A 93 -16.93 8.51 -21.67
N SER A 94 -16.36 7.36 -22.03
CA SER A 94 -15.97 6.38 -21.01
C SER A 94 -14.75 6.84 -20.21
N ILE A 95 -14.57 6.31 -18.99
CA ILE A 95 -13.36 6.58 -18.19
C ILE A 95 -12.11 6.09 -18.94
N ALA A 96 -12.17 4.90 -19.55
CA ALA A 96 -11.07 4.35 -20.34
C ALA A 96 -10.68 5.28 -21.50
N SER A 97 -11.66 5.86 -22.20
CA SER A 97 -11.39 6.82 -23.28
C SER A 97 -10.79 8.13 -22.76
N ILE A 98 -11.21 8.60 -21.59
CA ILE A 98 -10.59 9.78 -20.95
C ILE A 98 -9.12 9.49 -20.64
N ILE A 99 -8.83 8.34 -20.02
CA ILE A 99 -7.45 7.92 -19.70
C ILE A 99 -6.62 7.86 -20.98
N GLN A 100 -7.13 7.21 -22.04
CA GLN A 100 -6.41 7.07 -23.30
C GLN A 100 -6.08 8.41 -23.96
N ILE A 101 -7.00 9.39 -23.90
CA ILE A 101 -6.74 10.74 -24.42
C ILE A 101 -5.65 11.43 -23.60
N LEU A 102 -5.74 11.35 -22.26
CA LEU A 102 -4.73 11.93 -21.37
C LEU A 102 -3.35 11.29 -21.56
N GLU A 103 -3.30 9.99 -21.86
CA GLU A 103 -2.07 9.28 -22.23
C GLU A 103 -1.51 9.76 -23.58
N TRP A 104 -2.38 9.95 -24.58
CA TRP A 104 -1.99 10.49 -25.89
C TRP A 104 -1.48 11.93 -25.80
N ASP A 105 -2.10 12.74 -24.94
CA ASP A 105 -1.68 14.13 -24.66
C ASP A 105 -0.42 14.20 -23.78
N GLY A 106 0.10 13.06 -23.32
CA GLY A 106 1.31 12.97 -22.49
C GLY A 106 1.14 13.50 -21.06
N LEU A 107 -0.09 13.72 -20.62
CA LEU A 107 -0.42 14.17 -19.26
C LEU A 107 -0.32 13.02 -18.24
N VAL A 108 -0.47 11.79 -18.71
CA VAL A 108 -0.44 10.56 -17.90
C VAL A 108 0.44 9.50 -18.59
N GLU A 109 1.11 8.64 -17.81
CA GLU A 109 1.87 7.51 -18.36
C GLU A 109 0.94 6.41 -18.88
N LYS A 110 1.40 5.64 -19.87
CA LYS A 110 0.61 4.54 -20.42
C LYS A 110 0.36 3.44 -19.38
N GLY A 111 -0.89 3.00 -19.27
CA GLY A 111 -1.31 1.90 -18.41
C GLY A 111 -1.59 2.31 -16.97
N VAL A 112 -1.97 3.58 -16.75
CA VAL A 112 -2.44 4.10 -15.46
C VAL A 112 -3.83 3.58 -15.08
#